data_AF-A0A5B6ZK73-F1
#
_entry.id   AF-A0A5B6ZK73-F1
#
_cell.length_a   1.000
_cell.length_b   1.000
_cell.length_c   1.000
_cell.angle_alpha   90.00
_cell.angle_beta   90.00
_cell.angle_gamma   90.00
#
_symmetry.space_group_name_H-M   'P 1'
#
loop_
_entity.id
_entity.type
_entity.pdbx_description
1 polymer ?
#
loop_
_entity_poly.entity_id
_entity_poly.type
_entity_poly.pdbx_seq_one_letter_code
_entity_poly.pdbx_strand_id
1 'polypeptide(L)'
;MLGIPKNQEAPPTPQHPLSPMGDACLRMDLTAIHQILVMAHYKDDEGTNELSFQEWTQQMRDMLEARKRGDFAFRDKDFRTAIDCYSQFIDVGTMVSPTVYARRSLCYLLCDQPDAALRDAMQAQCVYPDWPTAFYMQSVALAKLDMHQDAADMLNEATGLEEKKQKGGRGS
;
A
#
# COMPACT_ATOMS: atom_id res chain seq x y z
N MET A 1 44.71 -36.07 2.37
CA MET A 1 43.27 -35.84 2.12
C MET A 1 43.02 -34.34 2.24
N LEU A 2 42.79 -33.66 1.12
CA LEU A 2 42.47 -32.23 1.09
C LEU A 2 40.97 -32.06 1.36
N GLY A 3 40.62 -31.40 2.46
CA GLY A 3 39.25 -30.96 2.74
C GLY A 3 38.96 -29.66 1.99
N ILE A 4 37.97 -29.69 1.11
CA ILE A 4 37.46 -28.51 0.40
C ILE A 4 36.53 -27.77 1.37
N PRO A 5 36.75 -26.48 1.69
CA PRO A 5 35.77 -25.73 2.46
C PRO A 5 34.56 -25.43 1.58
N LYS A 6 33.37 -25.81 2.07
CA LYS A 6 32.10 -25.41 1.47
C LYS A 6 31.96 -23.90 1.62
N ASN A 7 31.96 -23.20 0.49
CA ASN A 7 31.61 -21.79 0.43
C ASN A 7 30.16 -21.64 0.91
N GLN A 8 29.99 -20.93 2.02
CA GLN A 8 28.68 -20.52 2.51
C GLN A 8 28.27 -19.32 1.66
N GLU A 9 27.48 -19.61 0.61
CA GLU A 9 26.96 -18.59 -0.30
C GLU A 9 26.01 -17.68 0.49
N ALA A 10 26.40 -16.42 0.62
CA ALA A 10 25.55 -15.40 1.22
C ALA A 10 24.26 -15.25 0.39
N PRO A 11 23.12 -14.89 1.01
CA PRO A 11 21.88 -14.70 0.27
C PRO A 11 22.09 -13.67 -0.85
N PRO A 12 21.46 -13.86 -2.03
CA PRO A 12 21.68 -12.99 -3.16
C PRO A 12 21.30 -11.56 -2.78
N THR A 13 22.30 -10.67 -2.75
CA THR A 13 22.08 -9.23 -2.68
C THR A 13 21.21 -8.81 -3.87
N PRO A 14 20.11 -8.07 -3.66
CA PRO A 14 19.26 -7.60 -4.76
C PRO A 14 20.11 -6.81 -5.76
N GLN A 15 20.00 -7.17 -7.04
CA GLN A 15 20.86 -6.67 -8.12
C GLN A 15 20.59 -5.20 -8.48
N HIS A 16 19.55 -4.59 -7.91
CA HIS A 16 19.21 -3.18 -8.04
C HIS A 16 18.79 -2.61 -6.68
N PRO A 17 19.17 -1.36 -6.35
CA PRO A 17 18.69 -0.72 -5.13
C PRO A 17 17.17 -0.57 -5.19
N LEU A 18 16.48 -1.02 -4.13
CA LEU A 18 15.03 -0.90 -3.99
C LEU A 18 14.60 0.57 -4.06
N SER A 19 13.36 0.81 -4.47
CA SER A 19 12.75 2.13 -4.32
C SER A 19 12.66 2.52 -2.84
N PRO A 20 12.47 3.82 -2.50
CA PRO A 20 12.27 4.22 -1.10
C PRO A 20 11.11 3.47 -0.42
N MET A 21 10.04 3.17 -1.16
CA MET A 21 8.94 2.35 -0.65
C MET A 21 9.38 0.91 -0.41
N GLY A 22 10.08 0.31 -1.38
CA GLY A 22 10.58 -1.06 -1.25
C GLY A 22 11.55 -1.27 -0.09
N ASP A 23 12.50 -0.35 0.13
CA ASP A 23 13.43 -0.41 1.28
C ASP A 23 12.67 -0.24 2.61
N ALA A 24 11.70 0.68 2.67
CA ALA A 24 10.86 0.87 3.86
C ALA A 24 10.02 -0.38 4.17
N CYS A 25 9.44 -1.02 3.17
CA CYS A 25 8.68 -2.27 3.32
C CYS A 25 9.57 -3.44 3.75
N LEU A 26 10.75 -3.61 3.14
CA LEU A 26 11.71 -4.65 3.52
C LEU A 26 12.14 -4.52 4.98
N ARG A 27 12.34 -3.29 5.46
CA ARG A 27 12.70 -3.00 6.86
C ARG A 27 11.51 -2.98 7.81
N MET A 28 10.30 -3.08 7.27
CA MET A 28 9.03 -2.87 8.00
C MET A 28 9.00 -1.52 8.72
N ASP A 29 9.60 -0.48 8.14
CA ASP A 29 9.60 0.88 8.68
C ASP A 29 8.25 1.55 8.36
N LEU A 30 7.26 1.29 9.23
CA LEU A 30 5.92 1.86 9.09
C LEU A 30 5.90 3.39 9.12
N THR A 31 6.92 4.03 9.71
CA THR A 31 7.03 5.50 9.74
C THR A 31 7.47 6.03 8.39
N ALA A 32 8.46 5.39 7.75
CA ALA A 32 8.87 5.74 6.40
C ALA A 32 7.75 5.46 5.39
N ILE A 33 7.06 4.31 5.49
CA ILE A 33 5.91 3.99 4.65
C ILE A 33 4.83 5.08 4.79
N HIS A 34 4.51 5.49 6.04
CA HIS A 34 3.56 6.56 6.31
C HIS A 34 3.93 7.86 5.60
N GLN A 35 5.18 8.32 5.73
CA GLN A 35 5.66 9.54 5.08
C GLN A 35 5.53 9.46 3.56
N ILE A 36 5.89 8.32 2.96
CA ILE A 36 5.78 8.12 1.51
C ILE A 36 4.32 8.18 1.07
N LEU A 37 3.39 7.52 1.78
CA LEU A 37 1.95 7.55 1.46
C LEU A 37 1.31 8.93 1.65
N VAL A 38 1.80 9.73 2.61
CA VAL A 38 1.38 11.13 2.75
C VAL A 38 1.85 11.96 1.55
N MET A 39 3.09 11.77 1.10
CA MET A 39 3.69 12.53 0.00
C MET A 39 3.17 12.12 -1.39
N ALA A 40 2.76 10.86 -1.57
CA ALA A 40 2.21 10.35 -2.82
C ALA A 40 0.85 11.00 -3.18
N HIS A 41 0.14 11.57 -2.20
CA HIS A 41 -1.23 12.08 -2.35
C HIS A 41 -2.15 11.01 -2.99
N TYR A 42 -3.09 11.42 -3.84
CA TYR A 42 -4.00 10.55 -4.60
C TYR A 42 -3.60 10.42 -6.07
N LYS A 43 -2.31 10.62 -6.39
CA LYS A 43 -1.82 10.56 -7.77
C LYS A 43 -2.11 9.20 -8.43
N ASP A 44 -2.19 8.14 -7.64
CA ASP A 44 -2.49 6.79 -8.12
C ASP A 44 -4.00 6.50 -8.27
N ASP A 45 -4.89 7.43 -7.86
CA ASP A 45 -6.35 7.33 -8.05
C ASP A 45 -6.83 8.01 -9.36
N GLU A 46 -5.94 8.66 -10.14
CA GLU A 46 -6.31 9.54 -11.28
C GLU A 46 -7.01 8.83 -12.46
N GLY A 47 -7.24 7.52 -12.40
CA GLY A 47 -7.95 6.74 -13.43
C GLY A 47 -9.26 6.08 -12.98
N THR A 48 -9.66 6.19 -11.70
CA THR A 48 -10.80 5.42 -11.15
C THR A 48 -12.05 6.26 -10.87
N ASN A 49 -12.04 7.56 -11.19
CA ASN A 49 -13.11 8.51 -10.84
C ASN A 49 -13.58 9.35 -12.04
N GLU A 50 -14.49 8.80 -12.84
CA GLU A 50 -15.40 9.64 -13.62
C GLU A 50 -16.71 9.78 -12.83
N LEU A 51 -16.90 10.93 -12.18
CA LEU A 51 -18.19 11.30 -11.60
C LEU A 51 -18.99 12.04 -12.67
N SER A 52 -20.19 11.55 -12.98
CA SER A 52 -21.08 12.30 -13.87
C SER A 52 -21.65 13.52 -13.15
N PHE A 53 -21.90 14.60 -13.88
CA PHE A 53 -22.43 15.87 -13.33
C PHE A 53 -23.79 15.72 -12.61
N GLN A 54 -24.47 14.58 -12.80
CA GLN A 54 -25.77 14.27 -12.19
C GLN A 54 -25.66 13.59 -10.79
N GLU A 55 -24.46 13.20 -10.34
CA GLU A 55 -24.27 12.35 -9.15
C GLU A 55 -23.84 13.09 -7.86
N TRP A 56 -23.93 14.42 -7.83
CA TRP A 56 -23.56 15.22 -6.64
C TRP A 56 -24.63 15.19 -5.53
N THR A 57 -24.92 14.00 -5.01
CA THR A 57 -25.86 13.77 -3.91
C THR A 57 -25.29 14.21 -2.56
N GLN A 58 -26.15 14.38 -1.55
CA GLN A 58 -25.68 14.63 -0.17
C GLN A 58 -24.79 13.50 0.33
N GLN A 59 -25.13 12.25 0.00
CA GLN A 59 -24.36 11.07 0.34
C GLN A 59 -22.95 11.10 -0.27
N MET A 60 -22.80 11.58 -1.51
CA MET A 60 -21.49 11.80 -2.14
C MET A 60 -20.66 12.84 -1.39
N ARG A 61 -21.27 13.95 -0.99
CA ARG A 61 -20.58 14.99 -0.20
C ARG A 61 -20.11 14.45 1.14
N ASP A 62 -20.97 13.74 1.86
CA ASP A 62 -20.65 13.19 3.19
C ASP A 62 -19.52 12.15 3.10
N MET A 63 -19.54 11.31 2.05
CA MET A 63 -18.45 10.38 1.73
C MET A 63 -17.13 11.12 1.51
N LEU A 64 -17.10 12.12 0.62
CA LEU A 64 -15.88 12.86 0.29
C LEU A 64 -15.33 13.63 1.52
N GLU A 65 -16.20 14.17 2.35
CA GLU A 65 -15.79 14.79 3.62
C GLU A 65 -15.29 13.76 4.64
N ALA A 66 -15.82 12.52 4.66
CA ALA A 66 -15.26 11.44 5.47
C ALA A 66 -13.83 11.07 5.02
N ARG A 67 -13.61 10.92 3.71
CA ARG A 67 -12.25 10.71 3.14
C ARG A 67 -11.29 11.81 3.56
N LYS A 68 -11.70 13.07 3.40
CA LYS A 68 -10.90 14.24 3.76
C LYS A 68 -10.56 14.29 5.25
N ARG A 69 -11.51 14.01 6.15
CA ARG A 69 -11.25 13.87 7.59
C ARG A 69 -10.26 12.73 7.87
N GLY A 70 -10.41 11.61 7.19
CA GLY A 70 -9.48 10.48 7.25
C GLY A 70 -8.07 10.88 6.86
N ASP A 71 -7.90 11.66 5.79
CA ASP A 71 -6.59 12.15 5.36
C ASP A 71 -5.94 13.10 6.35
N PHE A 72 -6.73 13.98 6.99
CA PHE A 72 -6.23 14.85 8.04
C PHE A 72 -5.75 14.03 9.25
N ALA A 73 -6.55 13.07 9.72
CA ALA A 73 -6.19 12.19 10.81
C ALA A 73 -4.97 11.32 10.48
N PHE A 74 -4.91 10.76 9.27
CA PHE A 74 -3.78 9.99 8.77
C PHE A 74 -2.49 10.80 8.82
N ARG A 75 -2.51 12.04 8.30
CA ARG A 75 -1.36 12.94 8.32
C ARG A 75 -0.92 13.30 9.75
N ASP A 76 -1.88 13.51 10.65
CA ASP A 76 -1.63 13.84 12.06
C ASP A 76 -1.26 12.61 12.92
N LYS A 77 -1.19 11.42 12.30
CA LYS A 77 -0.90 10.13 12.95
C LYS A 77 -1.95 9.70 13.97
N ASP A 78 -3.17 10.26 13.90
CA ASP A 78 -4.33 9.73 14.59
C ASP A 78 -4.94 8.57 13.79
N PHE A 79 -4.28 7.42 13.88
CA PHE A 79 -4.59 6.25 13.04
C PHE A 79 -5.96 5.63 13.35
N ARG A 80 -6.47 5.76 14.59
CA ARG A 80 -7.80 5.26 14.94
C ARG A 80 -8.90 6.11 14.28
N THR A 81 -8.79 7.42 14.41
CA THR A 81 -9.72 8.33 13.72
C THR A 81 -9.63 8.18 12.20
N ALA A 82 -8.43 7.98 11.65
CA ALA A 82 -8.25 7.70 10.22
C ALA A 82 -8.98 6.42 9.80
N ILE A 83 -8.86 5.32 10.57
CA ILE A 83 -9.59 4.07 10.31
C ILE A 83 -11.10 4.31 10.28
N ASP A 84 -11.65 5.00 11.29
CA ASP A 84 -13.09 5.25 11.37
C ASP A 84 -13.59 6.08 10.18
N CYS A 85 -12.85 7.12 9.80
CA CYS A 85 -13.20 8.00 8.69
C CYS A 85 -13.11 7.28 7.32
N TYR A 86 -12.06 6.50 7.10
CA TYR A 86 -11.93 5.71 5.88
C TYR A 86 -12.96 4.58 5.80
N SER A 87 -13.38 4.02 6.94
CA SER A 87 -14.47 3.04 6.97
C SER A 87 -15.80 3.66 6.61
N GLN A 88 -16.11 4.86 7.12
CA GLN A 88 -17.29 5.63 6.66
C GLN A 88 -17.25 5.89 5.15
N PHE A 89 -16.09 6.21 4.56
CA PHE A 89 -15.98 6.36 3.11
C PHE A 89 -16.31 5.06 2.38
N ILE A 90 -15.74 3.94 2.82
CA ILE A 90 -15.89 2.63 2.19
C ILE A 90 -17.32 2.09 2.33
N ASP A 91 -17.94 2.22 3.50
CA ASP A 91 -19.27 1.68 3.80
C ASP A 91 -20.38 2.33 2.96
N VAL A 92 -20.20 3.59 2.57
CA VAL A 92 -21.15 4.28 1.69
C VAL A 92 -21.13 3.68 0.27
N GLY A 93 -19.99 3.13 -0.18
CA GLY A 93 -19.88 2.26 -1.36
C GLY A 93 -20.10 2.89 -2.73
N THR A 94 -20.41 4.18 -2.81
CA THR A 94 -20.61 4.93 -4.08
C THR A 94 -19.33 5.14 -4.88
N MET A 95 -18.17 5.24 -4.23
CA MET A 95 -16.87 5.39 -4.87
C MET A 95 -15.88 4.43 -4.26
N VAL A 96 -14.94 3.96 -5.07
CA VAL A 96 -13.90 3.03 -4.64
C VAL A 96 -12.54 3.68 -4.88
N SER A 97 -11.68 3.68 -3.86
CA SER A 97 -10.35 4.28 -3.93
C SER A 97 -9.29 3.28 -3.42
N PRO A 98 -8.35 2.85 -4.28
CA PRO A 98 -7.26 1.97 -3.83
C PRO A 98 -6.37 2.67 -2.80
N THR A 99 -6.17 3.98 -2.91
CA THR A 99 -5.40 4.75 -1.91
C THR A 99 -6.06 4.76 -0.53
N VAL A 100 -7.39 4.87 -0.44
CA VAL A 100 -8.09 4.80 0.85
C VAL A 100 -7.85 3.44 1.52
N TYR A 101 -7.95 2.34 0.76
CA TYR A 101 -7.63 1.01 1.28
C TYR A 101 -6.17 0.89 1.73
N ALA A 102 -5.19 1.34 0.93
CA ALA A 102 -3.78 1.28 1.31
C ALA A 102 -3.46 2.10 2.57
N ARG A 103 -4.03 3.31 2.70
CA ARG A 103 -3.84 4.15 3.89
C ARG A 103 -4.49 3.55 5.13
N ARG A 104 -5.71 2.99 5.01
CA ARG A 104 -6.39 2.31 6.12
C ARG A 104 -5.66 1.03 6.51
N SER A 105 -5.13 0.28 5.54
CA SER A 105 -4.23 -0.85 5.77
C SER A 105 -3.02 -0.47 6.64
N LEU A 106 -2.33 0.62 6.31
CA LEU A 106 -1.21 1.10 7.12
C LEU A 106 -1.65 1.51 8.53
N CYS A 107 -2.80 2.16 8.67
CA CYS A 107 -3.33 2.51 9.99
C CYS A 107 -3.57 1.26 10.84
N TYR A 108 -4.11 0.19 10.25
CA TYR A 108 -4.29 -1.09 10.94
C TYR A 108 -2.94 -1.69 11.37
N LEU A 109 -1.90 -1.66 10.52
CA LEU A 109 -0.55 -2.11 10.91
C LEU A 109 0.01 -1.30 12.08
N LEU A 110 -0.17 0.03 12.07
CA LEU A 110 0.26 0.93 13.14
C LEU A 110 -0.58 0.76 14.43
N CYS A 111 -1.75 0.14 14.33
CA CYS A 111 -2.62 -0.23 15.44
C CYS A 111 -2.54 -1.73 15.79
N ASP A 112 -1.51 -2.44 15.32
CA ASP A 112 -1.26 -3.87 15.59
C ASP A 112 -2.40 -4.81 15.17
N GLN A 113 -3.03 -4.52 14.02
CA GLN A 113 -4.12 -5.30 13.43
C GLN A 113 -3.74 -5.82 12.02
N PRO A 114 -2.76 -6.73 11.90
CA PRO A 114 -2.20 -7.12 10.61
C PRO A 114 -3.19 -7.90 9.72
N ASP A 115 -4.12 -8.67 10.28
CA ASP A 115 -5.17 -9.35 9.49
C ASP A 115 -6.08 -8.35 8.76
N ALA A 116 -6.48 -7.27 9.45
CA ALA A 116 -7.30 -6.23 8.85
C ALA A 116 -6.51 -5.44 7.79
N ALA A 117 -5.23 -5.20 8.05
CA ALA A 117 -4.34 -4.57 7.09
C ALA A 117 -4.19 -5.38 5.80
N LEU A 118 -4.01 -6.70 5.91
CA LEU A 118 -3.88 -7.57 4.76
C LEU A 118 -5.15 -7.56 3.89
N ARG A 119 -6.33 -7.63 4.52
CA ARG A 119 -7.61 -7.55 3.79
C ARG A 119 -7.73 -6.25 2.99
N ASP A 120 -7.38 -5.12 3.59
CA ASP A 120 -7.42 -3.83 2.89
C ASP A 120 -6.38 -3.76 1.76
N ALA A 121 -5.17 -4.29 1.96
CA ALA A 121 -4.14 -4.31 0.93
C ALA A 121 -4.53 -5.20 -0.28
N MET A 122 -5.24 -6.31 -0.04
CA MET A 122 -5.81 -7.14 -1.10
C MET A 122 -6.96 -6.42 -1.82
N GLN A 123 -7.82 -5.69 -1.11
CA GLN A 123 -8.86 -4.87 -1.75
C GLN A 123 -8.26 -3.77 -2.63
N ALA A 124 -7.18 -3.10 -2.17
CA ALA A 124 -6.47 -2.14 -2.99
C ALA A 124 -5.96 -2.76 -4.30
N GLN A 125 -5.42 -3.98 -4.27
CA GLN A 125 -5.03 -4.73 -5.46
C GLN A 125 -6.22 -5.06 -6.36
N CYS A 126 -7.36 -5.49 -5.80
CA CYS A 126 -8.56 -5.76 -6.61
C CYS A 126 -9.03 -4.52 -7.38
N VAL A 127 -8.88 -3.33 -6.79
CA VAL A 127 -9.28 -2.06 -7.40
C VAL A 127 -8.26 -1.59 -8.44
N TYR A 128 -6.96 -1.76 -8.15
CA TYR A 128 -5.89 -1.43 -9.08
C TYR A 128 -4.86 -2.57 -9.15
N PRO A 129 -5.06 -3.55 -10.07
CA PRO A 129 -4.27 -4.79 -10.11
C PRO A 129 -2.77 -4.63 -10.35
N ASP A 130 -2.36 -3.60 -11.08
CA ASP A 130 -0.95 -3.33 -11.42
C ASP A 130 -0.36 -2.22 -10.53
N TRP A 131 -0.88 -2.01 -9.33
CA TRP A 131 -0.40 -0.98 -8.41
C TRP A 131 0.64 -1.52 -7.42
N PRO A 132 1.93 -1.14 -7.54
CA PRO A 132 2.98 -1.69 -6.67
C PRO A 132 2.72 -1.49 -5.18
N THR A 133 2.15 -0.35 -4.79
CA THR A 133 1.86 -0.03 -3.39
C THR A 133 0.92 -1.06 -2.74
N ALA A 134 -0.04 -1.62 -3.47
CA ALA A 134 -0.92 -2.65 -2.92
C ALA A 134 -0.13 -3.90 -2.51
N PHE A 135 0.80 -4.37 -3.36
CA PHE A 135 1.67 -5.52 -3.07
C PHE A 135 2.67 -5.21 -1.95
N TYR A 136 3.23 -4.01 -1.92
CA TYR A 136 4.07 -3.55 -0.80
C TYR A 136 3.33 -3.56 0.54
N MET A 137 2.06 -3.15 0.56
CA MET A 137 1.25 -3.22 1.79
C MET A 137 0.94 -4.66 2.19
N GLN A 138 0.67 -5.55 1.23
CA GLN A 138 0.50 -6.98 1.49
C GLN A 138 1.77 -7.60 2.08
N SER A 139 2.96 -7.29 1.55
CA SER A 139 4.22 -7.85 2.05
C SER A 139 4.46 -7.49 3.52
N VAL A 140 4.21 -6.24 3.91
CA VAL A 140 4.37 -5.80 5.30
C VAL A 140 3.35 -6.46 6.22
N ALA A 141 2.09 -6.59 5.78
CA ALA A 141 1.05 -7.25 6.57
C ALA A 141 1.32 -8.75 6.76
N LEU A 142 1.73 -9.45 5.70
CA LEU A 142 2.13 -10.87 5.75
C LEU A 142 3.36 -11.07 6.65
N ALA A 143 4.34 -10.17 6.58
CA ALA A 143 5.52 -10.23 7.45
C ALA A 143 5.13 -10.06 8.93
N LYS A 144 4.16 -9.21 9.26
CA LYS A 144 3.60 -9.06 10.62
C LYS A 144 2.79 -10.27 11.09
N LEU A 145 2.32 -11.11 10.15
CA LEU A 145 1.62 -12.38 10.42
C LEU A 145 2.57 -13.58 10.44
N ASP A 146 3.90 -13.35 10.44
CA ASP A 146 4.94 -14.39 10.35
C ASP A 146 4.87 -15.26 9.07
N MET A 147 4.17 -14.78 8.03
CA MET A 147 4.08 -15.42 6.71
C MET A 147 5.23 -14.95 5.81
N HIS A 148 6.47 -15.24 6.21
CA HIS A 148 7.67 -14.64 5.62
C HIS A 148 7.89 -14.98 4.14
N GLN A 149 7.50 -16.17 3.68
CA GLN A 149 7.65 -16.55 2.28
C GLN A 149 6.69 -15.73 1.40
N ASP A 150 5.42 -15.68 1.77
CA ASP A 150 4.41 -14.91 1.04
C ASP A 150 4.75 -13.41 1.06
N ALA A 151 5.30 -12.91 2.18
CA ALA A 151 5.77 -11.54 2.28
C ALA A 151 6.90 -11.24 1.27
N ALA A 152 7.88 -12.13 1.15
CA ALA A 152 8.97 -11.99 0.19
C ALA A 152 8.45 -12.03 -1.26
N ASP A 153 7.49 -12.91 -1.55
CA ASP A 153 6.88 -13.01 -2.87
C ASP A 153 6.14 -11.71 -3.24
N MET A 154 5.35 -11.15 -2.33
CA MET A 154 4.66 -9.87 -2.56
C MET A 154 5.62 -8.69 -2.70
N LEU A 155 6.73 -8.68 -1.96
CA LEU A 155 7.78 -7.67 -2.12
C LEU A 155 8.42 -7.74 -3.52
N ASN A 156 8.72 -8.95 -4.00
CA ASN A 156 9.28 -9.16 -5.33
C ASN A 156 8.31 -8.73 -6.43
N GLU A 157 7.03 -9.08 -6.33
CA GLU A 157 5.99 -8.66 -7.29
C GLU A 157 5.87 -7.13 -7.34
N ALA A 158 5.86 -6.46 -6.18
CA ALA A 158 5.81 -5.00 -6.10
C ALA A 158 6.99 -4.35 -6.85
N THR A 159 8.21 -4.83 -6.60
CA THR A 159 9.41 -4.32 -7.28
C THR A 159 9.37 -4.55 -8.79
N GLY A 160 8.89 -5.72 -9.22
CA GLY A 160 8.73 -6.05 -10.63
C GLY A 160 7.73 -5.14 -11.35
N LEU A 161 6.63 -4.75 -10.68
CA LEU A 161 5.66 -3.80 -11.22
C LEU A 161 6.24 -2.38 -11.34
N GLU A 162 7.02 -1.91 -10.36
CA GLU A 162 7.69 -0.60 -10.44
C GLU A 162 8.67 -0.53 -11.61
N GLU A 163 9.45 -1.59 -11.83
CA GLU A 163 10.38 -1.66 -12.97
C GLU A 163 9.67 -1.61 -14.31
N LYS A 164 8.56 -2.36 -14.45
CA LYS A 164 7.73 -2.35 -15.67
C LYS A 164 7.19 -0.95 -15.95
N LYS A 165 6.67 -0.26 -14.92
CA LYS A 165 6.15 1.12 -15.03
C LYS A 165 7.25 2.10 -15.49
N GLN A 166 8.47 1.99 -14.95
CA GLN A 166 9.61 2.83 -15.33
C GLN A 166 10.09 2.58 -16.77
N LYS A 167 10.09 1.32 -17.23
CA LYS A 167 10.48 0.96 -18.61
C LYS A 167 9.43 1.41 -19.62
N GLY A 168 8.13 1.28 -19.31
CA GLY A 168 7.04 1.72 -20.17
C GLY A 168 6.95 3.24 -20.37
N GLY A 169 7.28 4.03 -19.36
CA GLY A 169 7.26 5.50 -19.45
C GLY A 169 8.43 6.15 -20.21
N ARG A 170 9.48 5.39 -20.55
CA ARG A 170 10.65 5.89 -21.31
C ARG A 170 10.55 5.69 -22.82
N GLY A 171 9.42 5.16 -23.31
CA GLY A 171 9.22 4.80 -24.72
C GLY A 171 8.09 5.56 -25.44
N SER A 172 7.63 6.70 -24.93
CA SER A 172 6.60 7.54 -25.57
C SER A 172 7.09 8.96 -25.82
#